data_AF-A0A920IMC1-F1
#
_entry.id   AF-A0A920IMC1-F1
#
_cell.length_a   1.000
_cell.length_b   1.000
_cell.length_c   1.000
_cell.angle_alpha   90.00
_cell.angle_beta   90.00
_cell.angle_gamma   90.00
#
_symmetry.space_group_name_H-M   'P 1'
#
loop_
_entity.id
_entity.type
_entity.pdbx_description
1 polymer ?
#
loop_
_entity_poly.entity_id
_entity_poly.type
_entity_poly.pdbx_seq_one_letter_code
_entity_poly.pdbx_strand_id
1 'polypeptide(L)'
;MIEITYLEKKQLSLLRHLKIAGEKLFKLKMHNDLSPIGWHIIHCLYVECIWIRSQFLDDNELVNKFKDTADAINIKPKNRGLNLPNYECLYKLTRSEFKKNLIFIQNIKEKKKSKLFYTIFN
;
A
#
# COMPACT_ATOMS: atom_id res chain seq x y z
N MET A 1 13.75 16.01 -0.47
CA MET A 1 13.13 15.07 -1.43
C MET A 1 13.18 13.69 -0.79
N ILE A 2 12.05 13.03 -0.55
CA ILE A 2 12.07 11.71 0.11
C ILE A 2 12.63 10.69 -0.90
N GLU A 3 13.68 9.96 -0.51
CA GLU A 3 14.26 8.90 -1.33
C GLU A 3 13.35 7.67 -1.38
N ILE A 4 13.36 6.93 -2.49
CA ILE A 4 12.62 5.66 -2.63
C ILE A 4 13.04 4.67 -1.53
N THR A 5 14.33 4.71 -1.15
CA THR A 5 14.91 3.92 -0.05
C THR A 5 14.19 4.16 1.28
N TYR A 6 13.66 5.36 1.52
CA TYR A 6 12.90 5.66 2.72
C TYR A 6 11.52 4.98 2.71
N LEU A 7 10.82 5.03 1.57
CA LEU A 7 9.54 4.35 1.41
C LEU A 7 9.71 2.83 1.58
N GLU A 8 10.73 2.25 0.93
CA GLU A 8 11.06 0.82 1.07
C GLU A 8 11.28 0.43 2.53
N LYS A 9 12.07 1.21 3.29
CA LYS A 9 12.28 0.97 4.73
C LYS A 9 10.97 1.01 5.52
N LYS A 10 10.04 1.90 5.18
CA LYS A 10 8.72 1.98 5.84
C LYS A 10 7.84 0.78 5.48
N GLN A 11 7.80 0.36 4.22
CA GLN A 11 7.09 -0.84 3.78
C GLN A 11 7.63 -2.10 4.46
N LEU A 12 8.95 -2.25 4.55
CA LEU A 12 9.59 -3.36 5.27
C LEU A 12 9.26 -3.33 6.77
N SER A 13 9.21 -2.15 7.38
CA SER A 13 8.78 -1.98 8.77
C SER A 13 7.32 -2.41 8.97
N LEU A 14 6.40 -2.04 8.06
CA LEU A 14 5.00 -2.49 8.09
C LEU A 14 4.90 -4.02 8.03
N LEU A 15 5.60 -4.66 7.08
CA LEU A 15 5.64 -6.11 6.95
C LEU A 15 6.23 -6.80 8.19
N ARG A 16 7.25 -6.19 8.82
CA ARG A 16 7.82 -6.69 10.07
C ARG A 16 6.79 -6.69 11.20
N HIS A 17 6.04 -5.60 11.38
CA HIS A 17 4.99 -5.55 12.41
C HIS A 17 3.87 -6.55 12.13
N LEU A 18 3.46 -6.73 10.86
CA LEU A 18 2.51 -7.78 10.50
C LEU A 18 3.04 -9.17 10.86
N LYS A 19 4.32 -9.44 10.59
CA LYS A 19 4.97 -10.72 10.94
C LYS A 19 5.02 -10.96 12.45
N ILE A 20 5.28 -9.92 13.25
CA ILE A 20 5.27 -10.00 14.71
C ILE A 20 3.86 -10.30 15.24
N ALA A 21 2.83 -9.65 14.69
CA ALA A 21 1.44 -9.93 15.05
C ALA A 21 1.03 -11.37 14.69
N GLY A 22 1.49 -11.86 13.54
CA GLY A 22 1.19 -13.19 13.05
C GLY A 22 -0.30 -13.42 12.81
N GLU A 23 -0.64 -14.67 12.50
CA GLU A 23 -2.02 -15.07 12.18
C GLU A 23 -3.00 -14.87 13.34
N LYS A 24 -2.53 -14.95 14.58
CA LYS A 24 -3.40 -14.81 15.76
C LYS A 24 -3.83 -13.38 16.03
N LEU A 25 -2.94 -12.40 15.80
CA LEU A 25 -3.19 -11.01 16.22
C LEU A 25 -3.46 -10.06 15.06
N PHE A 26 -3.22 -10.46 13.80
CA PHE A 26 -3.36 -9.50 12.69
C PHE A 26 -4.79 -8.96 12.48
N LYS A 27 -5.80 -9.72 12.92
CA LYS A 27 -7.23 -9.33 12.91
C LYS A 27 -7.73 -8.80 14.25
N LEU A 28 -6.88 -8.80 15.30
CA LEU A 28 -7.30 -8.39 16.63
C LEU A 28 -7.65 -6.90 16.64
N LYS A 29 -8.87 -6.61 17.09
CA LYS A 29 -9.41 -5.25 17.23
C LYS A 29 -9.73 -5.03 18.70
N MET A 30 -8.93 -4.18 19.37
CA MET A 30 -9.07 -3.92 20.81
C MET A 30 -10.19 -2.92 21.15
N HIS A 31 -10.55 -2.05 20.19
CA HIS A 31 -11.60 -1.05 20.38
C HIS A 31 -12.30 -0.72 19.05
N ASN A 32 -13.54 -0.24 19.12
CA ASN A 32 -14.32 0.11 17.93
C ASN A 32 -13.70 1.23 17.10
N ASP A 33 -12.95 2.12 17.73
CA ASP A 33 -12.26 3.24 17.07
C ASP A 33 -10.87 2.89 16.52
N LEU A 34 -10.33 1.72 16.88
CA LEU A 34 -9.02 1.25 16.42
C LEU A 34 -9.17 0.28 15.26
N SER A 35 -8.27 0.33 14.29
CA SER A 35 -8.25 -0.66 13.20
C SER A 35 -7.26 -1.78 13.55
N PRO A 36 -7.54 -3.04 13.18
CA PRO A 36 -6.57 -4.10 13.36
C PRO A 36 -5.35 -3.87 12.46
N ILE A 37 -4.18 -4.37 12.87
CA ILE A 37 -2.94 -4.18 12.10
C ILE A 37 -3.08 -4.68 10.65
N GLY A 38 -3.77 -5.80 10.41
CA GLY A 38 -4.01 -6.30 9.06
C GLY A 38 -4.75 -5.32 8.17
N TRP A 39 -5.63 -4.50 8.75
CA TRP A 39 -6.31 -3.42 8.01
C TRP A 39 -5.36 -2.29 7.66
N HIS A 40 -4.47 -1.89 8.58
CA HIS A 40 -3.48 -0.86 8.30
C HIS A 40 -2.54 -1.26 7.16
N ILE A 41 -2.13 -2.54 7.08
CA ILE A 41 -1.26 -3.01 6.00
C ILE A 41 -1.96 -2.89 4.64
N ILE A 42 -3.21 -3.35 4.53
CA ILE A 42 -3.94 -3.27 3.25
C ILE A 42 -4.32 -1.83 2.90
N HIS A 43 -4.60 -0.98 3.91
CA HIS A 43 -4.84 0.44 3.72
C HIS A 43 -3.61 1.18 3.17
N CYS A 44 -2.41 0.91 3.72
CA CYS A 44 -1.18 1.48 3.17
C CYS A 44 -0.95 1.07 1.71
N LEU A 45 -1.17 -0.22 1.39
CA LEU A 45 -1.10 -0.69 0.00
C LEU A 45 -2.14 0.02 -0.90
N TYR A 46 -3.38 0.14 -0.44
CA TYR A 46 -4.45 0.80 -1.16
C TYR A 46 -4.11 2.27 -1.49
N VAL A 47 -3.61 3.02 -0.51
CA VAL A 47 -3.16 4.41 -0.69
C VAL A 47 -2.02 4.50 -1.70
N GLU A 48 -1.04 3.60 -1.63
CA GLU A 48 0.02 3.53 -2.63
C GLU A 48 -0.52 3.23 -4.03
N CYS A 49 -1.47 2.31 -4.17
CA CYS A 49 -2.09 2.02 -5.47
C CYS A 49 -2.84 3.23 -6.03
N ILE A 50 -3.54 4.01 -5.21
CA ILE A 50 -4.15 5.27 -5.66
C ILE A 50 -3.07 6.19 -6.21
N TRP A 51 -2.08 6.56 -5.41
CA TRP A 51 -1.14 7.64 -5.76
C TRP A 51 -0.07 7.24 -6.77
N ILE A 52 0.27 5.97 -6.87
CA ILE A 52 1.31 5.49 -7.78
C ILE A 52 0.69 4.93 -9.04
N ARG A 53 -0.24 3.98 -8.90
CA ARG A 53 -0.75 3.19 -10.05
C ARG A 53 -1.89 3.90 -10.75
N SER A 54 -2.95 4.25 -10.02
CA SER A 54 -4.11 4.95 -10.60
C SER A 54 -3.69 6.30 -11.17
N GLN A 55 -2.98 7.14 -10.39
CA GLN A 55 -2.63 8.49 -10.82
C GLN A 55 -1.60 8.58 -11.95
N PHE A 56 -0.60 7.68 -12.02
CA PHE A 56 0.47 7.79 -13.02
C PHE A 56 0.41 6.75 -14.13
N LEU A 57 -0.29 5.64 -13.92
CA LEU A 57 -0.32 4.50 -14.85
C LEU A 57 -1.73 4.15 -15.32
N ASP A 58 -2.77 4.84 -14.83
CA ASP A 58 -4.20 4.52 -15.07
C ASP A 58 -4.59 3.09 -14.66
N ASP A 59 -3.79 2.48 -13.78
CA ASP A 59 -4.03 1.13 -13.28
C ASP A 59 -4.84 1.18 -11.97
N ASN A 60 -6.11 0.82 -12.10
CA ASN A 60 -7.11 0.86 -11.04
C ASN A 60 -7.48 -0.53 -10.48
N GLU A 61 -6.80 -1.60 -10.87
CA GLU A 61 -7.18 -2.98 -10.54
C GLU A 61 -7.28 -3.20 -9.02
N LEU A 62 -6.19 -2.91 -8.28
CA LEU A 62 -6.16 -3.11 -6.83
C LEU A 62 -6.95 -2.06 -6.06
N VAL A 63 -7.09 -0.85 -6.60
CA VAL A 63 -7.96 0.19 -6.01
C VAL A 63 -9.40 -0.31 -6.01
N ASN A 64 -9.89 -0.78 -7.16
CA ASN A 64 -11.23 -1.33 -7.29
C ASN A 64 -11.44 -2.58 -6.43
N LYS A 65 -10.42 -3.45 -6.34
CA LYS A 65 -10.47 -4.66 -5.52
C LYS A 65 -10.58 -4.37 -4.02
N PHE A 66 -9.93 -3.32 -3.53
CA PHE A 66 -9.82 -3.06 -2.09
C PHE A 66 -10.60 -1.87 -1.57
N LYS A 67 -11.28 -1.08 -2.40
CA LYS A 67 -12.08 0.07 -1.95
C LYS A 67 -13.07 -0.28 -0.82
N ASP A 68 -13.73 -1.44 -0.91
CA ASP A 68 -14.73 -1.85 0.09
C ASP A 68 -14.12 -2.45 1.37
N THR A 69 -12.79 -2.59 1.42
CA THR A 69 -12.06 -3.10 2.58
C THR A 69 -11.12 -2.06 3.18
N ALA A 70 -10.45 -1.26 2.36
CA ALA A 70 -9.27 -0.48 2.71
C ALA A 70 -9.49 1.05 2.63
N ASP A 71 -10.62 1.51 2.10
CA ASP A 71 -10.92 2.93 2.03
C ASP A 71 -11.30 3.50 3.41
N ALA A 72 -10.47 4.41 3.92
CA ALA A 72 -10.69 5.02 5.23
C ALA A 72 -11.92 5.95 5.26
N ILE A 73 -12.33 6.49 4.11
CA ILE A 73 -13.47 7.40 3.97
C ILE A 73 -14.79 6.62 4.07
N ASN A 74 -14.88 5.54 3.30
CA ASN A 74 -16.11 4.74 3.18
C ASN A 74 -16.26 3.69 4.30
N ILE A 75 -15.15 3.16 4.83
CA ILE A 75 -15.18 2.10 5.83
C ILE A 75 -14.99 2.67 7.24
N LYS A 76 -16.08 2.70 8.00
CA LYS A 76 -16.10 3.13 9.42
C LYS A 76 -15.15 2.28 10.26
N PRO A 77 -14.43 2.86 11.25
CA PRO A 77 -13.48 2.15 12.10
C PRO A 77 -13.99 0.82 12.67
N LYS A 78 -15.24 0.78 13.13
CA LYS A 78 -15.87 -0.44 13.67
C LYS A 78 -15.94 -1.62 12.68
N ASN A 79 -15.98 -1.35 11.38
CA ASN A 79 -16.10 -2.37 10.32
C ASN A 79 -14.73 -2.74 9.72
N ARG A 80 -13.67 -2.00 10.04
CA ARG A 80 -12.32 -2.27 9.56
C ARG A 80 -11.81 -3.58 10.15
N GLY A 81 -11.50 -4.55 9.30
CA GLY A 81 -11.04 -5.88 9.71
C GLY A 81 -11.93 -7.04 9.29
N LEU A 82 -13.22 -6.79 9.03
CA LEU A 82 -14.21 -7.83 8.75
C LEU A 82 -13.88 -8.62 7.47
N ASN A 83 -13.54 -7.92 6.38
CA ASN A 83 -13.32 -8.50 5.06
C ASN A 83 -11.82 -8.63 4.71
N LEU A 84 -10.97 -8.83 5.71
CA LEU A 84 -9.54 -9.00 5.47
C LEU A 84 -9.22 -10.39 4.91
N PRO A 85 -8.33 -10.48 3.91
CA PRO A 85 -7.75 -11.75 3.46
C PRO A 85 -7.16 -12.54 4.63
N ASN A 86 -6.97 -13.85 4.45
CA ASN A 86 -6.20 -14.62 5.43
C ASN A 86 -4.76 -14.08 5.54
N TYR A 87 -4.10 -14.40 6.65
CA TYR A 87 -2.79 -13.84 6.98
C TYR A 87 -1.75 -14.07 5.88
N GLU A 88 -1.65 -15.29 5.37
CA GLU A 88 -0.68 -15.66 4.35
C GLU A 88 -0.91 -14.91 3.03
N CYS A 89 -2.18 -14.83 2.60
CA CYS A 89 -2.59 -14.07 1.43
C CYS A 89 -2.27 -12.59 1.59
N LEU A 90 -2.64 -11.98 2.72
CA LEU A 90 -2.36 -10.57 3.01
C LEU A 90 -0.85 -10.29 2.98
N TYR A 91 -0.05 -11.11 3.66
CA TYR A 91 1.40 -10.92 3.73
C TYR A 91 2.08 -11.09 2.36
N LYS A 92 1.75 -12.16 1.63
CA LYS A 92 2.33 -12.43 0.30
C LYS A 92 1.95 -11.33 -0.70
N LEU A 93 0.68 -10.95 -0.73
CA LEU A 93 0.17 -9.90 -1.59
C LEU A 93 0.89 -8.58 -1.30
N THR A 94 0.82 -8.11 -0.06
CA THR A 94 1.35 -6.78 0.31
C THR A 94 2.86 -6.69 0.09
N ARG A 95 3.61 -7.75 0.42
CA ARG A 95 5.04 -7.84 0.11
C ARG A 95 5.33 -7.74 -1.39
N SER A 96 4.56 -8.45 -2.21
CA SER A 96 4.71 -8.43 -3.68
C SER A 96 4.39 -7.05 -4.24
N GLU A 97 3.24 -6.50 -3.88
CA GLU A 97 2.74 -5.26 -4.46
C GLU A 97 3.52 -4.02 -3.99
N PHE A 98 4.00 -3.98 -2.74
CA PHE A 98 4.95 -2.95 -2.30
C PHE A 98 6.22 -2.94 -3.16
N LYS A 99 6.79 -4.11 -3.46
CA LYS A 99 7.97 -4.21 -4.33
C LYS A 99 7.68 -3.70 -5.74
N LYS A 100 6.52 -4.05 -6.30
CA LYS A 100 6.10 -3.54 -7.63
C LYS A 100 5.92 -2.03 -7.62
N ASN A 101 5.30 -1.47 -6.58
CA ASN A 101 5.12 -0.03 -6.43
C ASN A 101 6.45 0.74 -6.40
N LEU A 102 7.49 0.20 -5.74
CA LEU A 102 8.83 0.78 -5.77
C LEU A 102 9.42 0.82 -7.19
N ILE A 103 9.27 -0.26 -7.96
CA ILE A 103 9.70 -0.33 -9.36
C ILE A 103 8.96 0.71 -10.21
N PHE A 104 7.63 0.83 -10.02
CA PHE A 104 6.84 1.84 -10.71
C PHE A 104 7.32 3.26 -10.41
N ILE A 105 7.56 3.61 -9.14
CA ILE A 105 8.06 4.94 -8.78
C ILE A 105 9.42 5.20 -9.44
N GLN A 106 10.33 4.22 -9.42
CA GLN A 106 11.65 4.36 -10.06
C GLN A 106 11.51 4.65 -11.56
N ASN A 107 10.70 3.87 -12.28
CA ASN A 107 10.43 4.07 -13.70
C ASN A 107 9.78 5.43 -14.00
N ILE A 108 8.84 5.88 -13.16
CA ILE A 108 8.21 7.20 -13.28
C ILE A 108 9.25 8.32 -13.11
N LYS A 109 10.15 8.20 -12.13
CA LYS A 109 11.23 9.18 -11.91
C LYS A 109 12.19 9.25 -13.09
N GLU A 110 12.57 8.11 -13.66
CA GLU A 110 13.44 8.04 -14.84
C GLU A 110 12.79 8.70 -16.06
N LYS A 111 11.53 8.37 -16.36
CA LYS A 111 10.78 9.00 -17.46
C LYS A 111 10.69 10.53 -17.29
N LYS A 112 10.45 11.03 -16.07
CA LYS A 112 10.41 12.47 -15.80
C LYS A 112 11.76 13.14 -16.01
N LYS A 113 12.87 12.49 -15.63
CA LYS A 113 14.23 12.99 -15.89
C LYS A 113 14.51 13.07 -17.38
N SER A 114 14.19 12.02 -18.14
CA SER A 114 14.35 12.02 -19.60
C SER A 114 13.53 13.14 -20.25
N LYS A 115 12.25 13.29 -19.88
CA LYS A 115 11.39 14.37 -20.42
C LYS A 115 11.94 15.77 -20.11
N LEU A 116 12.43 16.00 -18.89
CA LEU A 116 13.07 17.26 -18.51
C LEU A 116 14.32 17.54 -19.35
N PHE A 117 15.17 16.53 -19.55
CA PHE A 117 16.35 16.65 -20.41
C PHE A 117 15.96 17.05 -21.84
N TYR A 118 14.97 16.38 -22.44
CA TYR A 118 14.47 16.76 -23.77
C TYR A 118 13.90 18.17 -23.85
N THR A 119 13.36 18.72 -22.75
CA THR A 119 12.76 20.06 -22.69
C THR A 119 13.80 21.17 -22.48
N ILE A 120 14.96 20.85 -21.91
CA ILE A 120 16.04 21.83 -21.65
C ILE A 120 17.02 21.91 -22.83
N PHE A 121 17.23 20.80 -23.53
CA PHE A 121 18.28 20.66 -24.55
C PHE A 121 17.75 20.59 -26.00
N ASN A 122 16.45 20.79 -26.22
CA ASN A 122 15.85 21.11 -27.53
C ASN A 122 15.01 22.37 -27.40
#